data_AF-A0A160TIW9-F1
#
_entry.id   AF-A0A160TIW9-F1
#
_cell.length_a   1.000
_cell.length_b   1.000
_cell.length_c   1.000
_cell.angle_alpha   90.00
_cell.angle_beta   90.00
_cell.angle_gamma   90.00
#
_symmetry.space_group_name_H-M   'P 1'
#
loop_
_entity.id
_entity.type
_entity.pdbx_description
1 polymer ?
#
loop_
_entity_poly.entity_id
_entity_poly.type
_entity_poly.pdbx_seq_one_letter_code
_entity_poly.pdbx_strand_id
1 'polypeptide(L)' 'MIPGGRCAVLRVVGNTDNLEPAALYLYRDWLPASGEEVRDFPLYCQRLAFLPEVPEHEAIAELFLPLK' A
#
# COMPACT_ATOMS: atom_id res chain seq x y z
N MET A 1 0.23 16.33 -6.86
CA MET A 1 -0.32 15.49 -7.94
C MET A 1 0.38 14.13 -7.87
N ILE A 2 -0.36 13.01 -7.95
CA ILE A 2 0.25 11.67 -7.97
C ILE A 2 0.62 11.35 -9.43
N PRO A 3 1.89 11.04 -9.74
CA PRO A 3 2.32 10.73 -11.09
C PRO A 3 1.80 9.36 -11.52
N GLY A 4 1.40 9.23 -12.78
CA GLY A 4 1.04 7.93 -13.35
C GLY A 4 2.23 6.97 -13.46
N GLY A 5 1.94 5.69 -13.69
CA GLY A 5 2.94 4.66 -13.97
C GLY A 5 2.78 3.42 -13.09
N ARG A 6 3.75 2.49 -13.18
CA ARG A 6 3.67 1.19 -12.50
C ARG A 6 3.81 1.35 -10.98
N CYS A 7 3.02 0.57 -10.25
CA CYS A 7 3.12 0.43 -8.80
C CYS A 7 2.95 -1.05 -8.44
N ALA A 8 3.66 -1.51 -7.41
CA ALA A 8 3.22 -2.68 -6.66
C ALA A 8 2.06 -2.26 -5.76
N VAL A 9 1.02 -3.10 -5.67
CA VAL A 9 -0.17 -2.79 -4.88
C VAL A 9 -0.40 -3.91 -3.87
N LEU A 10 -0.51 -3.54 -2.60
CA LEU A 10 -0.87 -4.46 -1.53
C LEU A 10 -2.20 -4.03 -0.90
N ARG A 11 -3.18 -4.94 -0.88
CA ARG A 11 -4.46 -4.71 -0.22
C ARG A 11 -4.38 -5.08 1.26
N VAL A 12 -4.75 -4.13 2.11
CA VAL A 12 -4.85 -4.27 3.56
C VAL A 12 -6.33 -4.30 3.93
N VAL A 13 -6.73 -5.31 4.71
CA VAL A 13 -8.10 -5.46 5.23
C VAL A 13 -8.01 -5.47 6.76
N GLY A 14 -8.94 -4.79 7.43
CA GLY A 14 -8.93 -4.66 8.88
C GLY A 14 -8.32 -3.33 9.35
N ASN A 15 -7.30 -3.41 10.21
CA ASN A 15 -6.62 -2.23 10.76
C ASN A 15 -5.84 -1.44 9.69
N THR A 16 -6.57 -0.62 8.93
CA THR A 16 -6.03 0.25 7.88
C THR A 16 -5.44 1.56 8.39
N ASP A 17 -5.46 1.79 9.71
CA ASP A 17 -4.78 2.90 10.37
C ASP A 17 -3.30 2.58 10.62
N ASN A 18 -2.97 1.30 10.81
CA ASN A 18 -1.60 0.84 10.88
C ASN A 18 -1.14 0.18 9.57
N LEU A 19 -0.55 0.98 8.68
CA LEU A 19 0.02 0.51 7.41
C LEU A 19 1.50 0.12 7.51
N GLU A 20 2.15 0.26 8.67
CA GLU A 20 3.56 -0.07 8.86
C GLU A 20 3.87 -1.54 8.50
N PRO A 21 3.10 -2.56 8.93
CA PRO A 21 3.39 -3.95 8.58
C PRO A 21 3.35 -4.20 7.07
N ALA A 22 2.38 -3.59 6.38
CA ALA A 22 2.21 -3.69 4.94
C ALA A 22 3.36 -3.01 4.18
N ALA A 23 3.79 -1.83 4.66
CA ALA A 23 4.94 -1.12 4.11
C ALA A 23 6.25 -1.91 4.33
N LEU A 24 6.45 -2.45 5.53
CA LEU A 24 7.61 -3.29 5.85
C LEU A 24 7.68 -4.52 4.96
N TYR A 25 6.56 -5.21 4.75
CA TYR A 25 6.50 -6.34 3.84
C TYR A 25 6.89 -5.95 2.41
N LEU A 26 6.32 -4.84 1.89
CA LEU A 26 6.64 -4.37 0.54
C LEU A 26 8.13 -4.07 0.39
N TYR A 27 8.76 -3.38 1.34
CA TYR A 27 10.17 -2.98 1.25
C TYR A 27 11.16 -4.08 1.60
N ARG A 28 10.85 -4.94 2.58
CA ARG A 28 11.82 -5.90 3.14
C ARG A 28 11.70 -7.29 2.54
N ASP A 29 10.49 -7.71 2.18
CA ASP A 29 10.23 -9.08 1.76
C ASP A 29 9.93 -9.13 0.26
N TRP A 30 8.96 -8.35 -0.20
CA TRP A 30 8.50 -8.40 -1.58
C TRP A 30 9.50 -7.75 -2.55
N LEU A 31 9.90 -6.51 -2.29
CA LEU A 31 10.74 -5.74 -3.22
C LEU A 31 12.07 -6.44 -3.54
N PRO A 32 12.86 -6.94 -2.57
CA PRO A 32 14.11 -7.63 -2.86
C PRO A 32 13.94 -8.92 -3.69
N ALA A 33 12.79 -9.58 -3.57
CA ALA A 33 12.47 -10.80 -4.32
C ALA A 33 11.82 -10.53 -5.69
N SER A 34 11.28 -9.33 -5.90
CA SER A 34 10.49 -8.99 -7.10
C SER A 34 11.33 -8.73 -8.36
N GLY A 35 12.60 -8.34 -8.20
CA GLY A 35 13.43 -7.84 -9.30
C GLY A 35 13.04 -6.43 -9.78
N GLU A 36 12.10 -5.75 -9.11
CA GLU A 36 11.67 -4.40 -9.42
C GLU A 36 12.53 -3.34 -8.71
N GLU A 37 12.52 -2.12 -9.24
CA GLU A 37 13.17 -0.96 -8.62
C GLU A 37 12.14 0.09 -8.21
N VAL A 38 12.36 0.70 -7.04
CA VAL A 38 11.49 1.77 -6.53
C VAL A 38 11.74 3.06 -7.31
N ARG A 39 10.67 3.76 -7.64
CA ARG A 39 10.73 5.13 -8.18
C ARG A 39 11.02 6.13 -7.06
N ASP A 40 11.60 7.27 -7.41
CA ASP A 40 11.72 8.43 -6.53
C ASP A 40 10.34 9.11 -6.31
N PHE A 41 9.46 8.43 -5.59
CA PHE A 41 8.16 8.94 -5.16
C PHE A 41 7.74 8.23 -3.87
N PRO A 42 7.11 8.92 -2.90
CA PRO A 42 6.70 8.29 -1.65
C PRO A 42 5.67 7.18 -1.86
N LEU A 43 5.70 6.20 -0.97
CA LEU A 43 4.60 5.26 -0.77
C LEU A 43 3.32 6.02 -0.45
N TYR A 44 2.19 5.63 -1.02
CA TYR A 44 0.89 6.24 -0.73
C TYR A 44 -0.20 5.18 -0.64
N CYS A 45 -1.34 5.53 -0.06
CA CYS A 45 -2.47 4.63 0.04
C CYS A 45 -3.77 5.25 -0.45
N GLN A 46 -4.69 4.39 -0.86
CA GLN A 46 -6.08 4.73 -1.11
C GLN A 46 -6.95 3.93 -0.16
N ARG A 47 -7.72 4.60 0.69
CA ARG A 47 -8.77 3.94 1.49
C ARG A 47 -10.00 3.75 0.63
N LEU A 48 -10.45 2.50 0.52
CA LEU A 48 -11.62 2.11 -0.27
C LEU A 48 -12.87 1.97 0.61
N ALA A 49 -12.69 1.49 1.84
CA ALA A 49 -13.73 1.40 2.86
C ALA A 49 -13.10 1.75 4.22
N PHE A 50 -13.74 2.61 5.00
CA PHE A 50 -13.20 3.10 6.26
C PHE A 50 -14.33 3.48 7.23
N LEU A 51 -13.98 3.78 8.48
CA LEU A 51 -14.95 4.14 9.50
C LEU A 51 -15.48 5.57 9.28
N PRO A 52 -16.75 5.85 9.59
CA PRO A 52 -17.73 4.96 10.23
C PRO A 52 -18.56 4.10 9.26
N GLU A 53 -18.34 4.19 7.95
CA GLU A 53 -19.15 3.52 6.92
C GLU A 53 -19.10 2.00 7.01
N VAL A 54 -17.96 1.44 7.42
CA VAL A 54 -17.77 0.00 7.68
C VAL A 54 -17.11 -0.22 9.05
N PRO A 55 -17.38 -1.36 9.73
CA PRO A 55 -16.62 -1.72 10.92
C PRO A 55 -15.15 -1.96 10.58
N GLU A 56 -14.25 -1.82 11.57
CA GLU A 56 -12.80 -1.90 11.35
C GLU A 56 -12.36 -3.17 10.61
N HIS A 57 -12.92 -4.33 10.94
CA HIS A 57 -12.55 -5.60 10.29
C HIS A 57 -12.96 -5.68 8.80
N GLU A 58 -13.85 -4.79 8.35
CA GLU A 58 -14.25 -4.63 6.94
C GLU A 58 -13.58 -3.43 6.28
N ALA A 59 -12.78 -2.63 7.00
CA ALA A 59 -12.05 -1.52 6.41
C ALA A 59 -10.98 -2.02 5.43
N ILE A 60 -10.79 -1.28 4.33
CA ILE A 60 -9.93 -1.67 3.21
C ILE A 60 -9.09 -0.48 2.75
N ALA A 61 -7.78 -0.70 2.63
CA ALA A 61 -6.85 0.22 2.00
C ALA A 61 -5.98 -0.51 0.98
N GLU A 62 -5.61 0.18 -0.09
CA GLU A 62 -4.58 -0.26 -1.02
C GLU A 62 -3.34 0.59 -0.81
N LEU A 63 -2.20 -0.07 -0.63
CA LEU A 63 -0.89 0.53 -0.44
C LEU A 63 -0.10 0.41 -1.74
N PHE A 64 0.34 1.54 -2.28
CA PHE A 64 1.00 1.65 -3.56
C PHE A 64 2.48 1.96 -3.35
N LEU A 65 3.35 1.06 -3.83
CA LEU A 65 4.78 1.27 -3.97
C LEU A 65 5.12 1.64 -5.42
N PRO A 66 5.46 2.90 -5.71
CA PRO A 66 5.83 3.34 -7.05
C PRO A 66 7.07 2.62 -7.57
N LEU A 67 6.99 2.09 -8.79
CA LEU A 67 8.08 1.38 -9.45
C LEU A 67 8.63 2.19 -10.64
N LYS A 68 9.89 1.92 -11.02
CA LYS A 68 10.52 2.51 -12.21
C LYS A 68 9.91 2.01 -13.52
#